data_AF-A0A109LER9-F1
#
_entry.id   AF-A0A109LER9-F1
#
_cell.length_a   1.000
_cell.length_b   1.000
_cell.length_c   1.000
_cell.angle_alpha   90.00
_cell.angle_beta   90.00
_cell.angle_gamma   90.00
#
_symmetry.space_group_name_H-M   'P 1'
#
loop_
_entity.id
_entity.type
_entity.pdbx_description
1 polymer ?
#
loop_
_entity_poly.entity_id
_entity_poly.type
_entity_poly.pdbx_seq_one_letter_code
_entity_poly.pdbx_strand_id
1 'polypeptide(L)' 'MQANDPAAIKLLRFYHLGLTQMHELDANSSAQAQLVGEIEAHKARMHAAGIDTEQTRLDPAWLEALKSA' A
#
# COMPACT_ATOMS: atom_id res chain seq x y z
N MET A 1 -10.16 -12.94 8.21
CA MET A 1 -9.80 -11.97 7.13
C MET A 1 -10.73 -12.06 5.91
N GLN A 2 -11.63 -11.10 5.74
CA GLN A 2 -12.44 -10.98 4.52
C GLN A 2 -11.57 -10.46 3.38
N ALA A 3 -11.70 -11.06 2.19
CA ALA A 3 -11.13 -10.46 0.99
C ALA A 3 -11.68 -9.03 0.88
N ASN A 4 -10.78 -8.05 0.79
CA ASN A 4 -11.07 -6.62 0.71
C ASN A 4 -11.22 -5.83 2.04
N ASP A 5 -10.60 -6.29 3.13
CA ASP A 5 -10.49 -5.50 4.38
C ASP A 5 -9.86 -4.10 4.12
N PRO A 6 -10.59 -3.00 4.37
CA PRO A 6 -10.09 -1.65 4.15
C PRO A 6 -8.83 -1.31 4.96
N ALA A 7 -8.64 -1.87 6.16
CA ALA A 7 -7.45 -1.65 6.97
C ALA A 7 -6.21 -2.30 6.35
N ALA A 8 -6.35 -3.55 5.87
CA ALA A 8 -5.28 -4.24 5.14
C ALA A 8 -4.89 -3.50 3.86
N ILE A 9 -5.88 -3.03 3.09
CA ILE A 9 -5.66 -2.31 1.84
C ILE A 9 -4.89 -1.00 2.07
N LYS A 10 -5.28 -0.22 3.08
CA LYS A 10 -4.62 1.05 3.42
C LYS A 10 -3.21 0.83 3.94
N LEU A 11 -3.00 -0.17 4.79
CA LEU A 11 -1.68 -0.51 5.31
C LEU A 11 -0.72 -0.93 4.18
N LEU A 12 -1.20 -1.77 3.26
CA LEU A 12 -0.40 -2.18 2.09
C LEU A 12 -0.05 -0.97 1.20
N ARG A 13 -0.97 -0.02 1.04
CA ARG A 13 -0.70 1.21 0.28
C ARG A 13 0.37 2.09 0.94
N PHE A 14 0.31 2.26 2.27
CA PHE A 14 1.34 2.97 3.02
C PHE A 14 2.72 2.33 2.80
N TYR A 15 2.81 1.01 2.87
CA TYR A 15 4.05 0.28 2.58
C TYR A 15 4.56 0.51 1.15
N HIS A 16 3.68 0.43 0.14
CA HIS A 16 4.05 0.70 -1.26
C HIS A 16 4.64 2.11 -1.44
N LEU A 17 4.01 3.12 -0.85
CA LEU A 17 4.49 4.51 -0.93
C LEU A 17 5.87 4.68 -0.30
N GLY A 18 6.08 4.09 0.89
CA GLY A 18 7.39 4.11 1.54
C GLY A 18 8.47 3.40 0.71
N LEU A 19 8.14 2.26 0.12
CA LEU A 19 9.07 1.48 -0.70
C LEU A 19 9.45 2.20 -2.00
N THR A 20 8.49 2.86 -2.67
CA THR A 20 8.79 3.72 -3.82
C THR A 20 9.73 4.86 -3.43
N GLN A 21 9.48 5.55 -2.32
CA GLN A 21 10.34 6.64 -1.85
C GLN A 21 11.76 6.16 -1.49
N MET A 22 11.90 4.99 -0.85
CA MET A 22 13.22 4.42 -0.54
C MET A 22 14.00 4.06 -1.82
N HIS A 23 13.33 3.50 -2.83
CA HIS A 23 13.97 3.20 -4.12
C HIS A 23 14.40 4.45 -4.90
N GLU A 24 13.63 5.53 -4.83
CA GLU A 24 14.03 6.82 -5.42
C GLU A 24 15.32 7.36 -4.79
N LEU A 25 15.56 7.08 -3.51
CA LEU A 25 16.76 7.49 -2.78
C LEU A 25 17.98 6.59 -3.08
N ASP A 26 17.79 5.28 -3.23
CA ASP A 26 18.88 4.30 -3.36
C ASP A 26 19.50 4.21 -4.77
N ALA A 27 18.93 4.89 -5.78
CA ALA A 27 19.39 4.91 -7.18
C ALA A 27 19.63 3.51 -7.83
N ASN A 28 19.06 2.44 -7.26
CA ASN A 28 19.17 1.07 -7.75
C ASN A 28 17.82 0.58 -8.28
N SER A 29 17.59 0.75 -9.59
CA SER A 29 16.30 0.52 -10.26
C SER A 29 15.98 -0.95 -10.55
N SER A 30 16.86 -1.89 -10.21
CA SER A 30 16.72 -3.29 -10.64
C SER A 30 15.60 -4.08 -9.93
N ALA A 31 15.23 -3.70 -8.70
CA ALA A 31 14.07 -4.26 -7.98
C ALA A 31 12.72 -3.61 -8.34
N GLN A 32 12.73 -2.59 -9.21
CA GLN A 32 11.59 -1.69 -9.44
C GLN A 32 10.53 -2.27 -10.40
N ALA A 33 10.92 -3.05 -11.41
CA ALA A 33 10.03 -3.39 -12.52
C ALA A 33 8.86 -4.32 -12.12
N GLN A 34 9.11 -5.34 -11.29
CA GLN A 34 8.06 -6.30 -10.91
C GLN A 34 7.08 -5.69 -9.90
N LEU A 35 7.60 -4.85 -9.00
CA LEU A 35 6.80 -4.24 -7.93
C LEU A 35 5.87 -3.14 -8.44
N VAL A 36 6.26 -2.40 -9.50
CA VAL A 36 5.43 -1.34 -10.08
C VAL A 36 4.08 -1.87 -10.59
N GLY A 37 4.05 -3.05 -11.22
CA GLY A 37 2.80 -3.65 -11.70
C GLY A 37 1.82 -3.97 -10.57
N GLU A 38 2.33 -4.52 -9.46
CA GLU A 38 1.53 -4.83 -8.26
C GLU A 38 1.03 -3.55 -7.57
N ILE A 39 1.88 -2.53 -7.49
CA ILE A 39 1.53 -1.21 -6.91
C ILE A 39 0.39 -0.56 -7.70
N GLU A 40 0.45 -0.55 -9.03
CA GLU A 40 -0.58 0.04 -9.88
C GLU A 40 -1.90 -0.74 -9.83
N ALA A 41 -1.84 -2.08 -9.83
CA ALA A 41 -3.02 -2.92 -9.67
C ALA A 41 -3.69 -2.67 -8.30
N HIS A 42 -2.90 -2.51 -7.23
CA HIS A 42 -3.40 -2.18 -5.90
C HIS A 42 -4.07 -0.79 -5.88
N LYS A 43 -3.43 0.22 -6.47
CA LYS A 43 -3.96 1.58 -6.58
C LYS A 43 -5.29 1.61 -7.35
N ALA A 44 -5.39 0.87 -8.46
CA ALA A 44 -6.63 0.76 -9.23
C ALA A 44 -7.78 0.15 -8.40
N ARG A 45 -7.49 -0.90 -7.62
CA ARG A 45 -8.47 -1.50 -6.70
C ARG A 45 -8.95 -0.51 -5.64
N MET A 46 -8.05 0.29 -5.08
CA MET A 46 -8.41 1.33 -4.11
C MET A 46 -9.33 2.39 -4.71
N HIS A 47 -9.02 2.87 -5.92
CA HIS A 47 -9.90 3.79 -6.64
C HIS A 47 -11.28 3.20 -6.90
N ALA A 48 -11.36 1.95 -7.36
CA ALA A 48 -12.63 1.27 -7.58
C ALA A 48 -13.46 1.10 -6.29
N ALA A 49 -12.79 1.02 -5.13
CA ALA A 49 -13.41 0.94 -3.82
C ALA A 49 -13.71 2.32 -3.19
N GLY A 50 -13.41 3.44 -3.86
CA GLY A 50 -13.57 4.78 -3.30
C GLY A 50 -12.65 5.08 -2.12
N ILE A 51 -11.55 4.34 -1.97
CA ILE A 51 -10.57 4.52 -0.90
C ILE A 51 -9.51 5.50 -1.36
N ASP A 52 -9.23 6.50 -0.53
CA ASP A 52 -8.12 7.42 -0.78
C ASP A 52 -6.78 6.68 -0.90
N THR A 53 -6.00 7.03 -1.91
CA THR A 53 -4.73 6.36 -2.23
C THR A 53 -3.52 7.02 -1.60
N GLU A 54 -3.68 8.23 -1.03
CA GLU A 54 -2.60 9.02 -0.44
C GLU A 54 -2.38 8.66 1.04
N GLN A 55 -2.03 7.40 1.30
CA GLN A 55 -1.73 6.89 2.63
C GLN A 55 -0.29 7.22 3.05
N THR A 56 0.02 8.50 3.20
CA THR A 56 1.38 9.01 3.51
C THR A 56 1.75 8.94 4.99
N ARG A 57 0.81 8.55 5.86
CA ARG A 57 1.03 8.37 7.30
C ARG A 57 0.47 7.02 7.73
N LEU A 58 1.22 6.33 8.59
CA LEU A 58 0.72 5.13 9.25
C LEU A 58 -0.33 5.52 10.30
N ASP A 59 -1.52 4.99 10.17
CA ASP A 59 -2.57 5.07 11.20
C ASP A 59 -2.52 3.81 12.08
N PRO A 60 -2.23 3.95 13.39
CA PRO A 60 -2.21 2.81 14.31
C PRO A 60 -3.52 2.01 14.34
N ALA A 61 -4.66 2.65 14.04
CA ALA A 61 -5.96 1.97 14.03
C ALA A 61 -6.03 0.84 12.99
N TRP A 62 -5.29 0.93 11.87
CA TRP A 62 -5.25 -0.15 10.88
C TRP A 62 -4.56 -1.40 11.44
N LEU A 63 -3.51 -1.22 12.24
CA LEU A 63 -2.80 -2.32 12.88
C LEU A 63 -3.68 -3.01 13.93
N GLU A 64 -4.39 -2.23 14.75
CA GLU A 64 -5.31 -2.77 15.75
C GLU A 64 -6.49 -3.52 15.11
N ALA A 65 -7.02 -3.01 14.00
CA ALA A 65 -8.05 -3.69 13.22
C ALA A 65 -7.56 -5.06 12.69
N LEU A 66 -6.32 -5.15 12.20
CA LEU A 66 -5.75 -6.38 11.66
C LEU A 66 -5.38 -7.41 12.73
N LYS A 67 -4.96 -6.96 13.92
CA LYS A 67 -4.71 -7.86 15.07
C LYS A 67 -5.98 -8.52 15.60
N SER A 68 -7.13 -7.89 15.35
CA SER A 68 -8.44 -8.32 15.86
C SER A 68 -9.23 -9.17 14.86
N ALA A 69 -8.64 -9.53 13.70
CA ALA A 69 -9.33 -10.08 12.51
C ALA A 69 -9.02 -11.56 12.19
#